data_AF-A0A965EJJ8-F1
#
_entry.id   AF-A0A965EJJ8-F1
#
_cell.length_a   1.000
_cell.length_b   1.000
_cell.length_c   1.000
_cell.angle_alpha   90.00
_cell.angle_beta   90.00
_cell.angle_gamma   90.00
#
_symmetry.space_group_name_H-M   'P 1'
#
loop_
_entity.id
_entity.type
_entity.pdbx_description
1 polymer ?
#
loop_
_entity_poly.entity_id
_entity_poly.type
_entity_poly.pdbx_seq_one_letter_code
_entity_poly.pdbx_strand_id
1 'polypeptide(L)'
;MVLEEEIPAFTSWLGPAVVSYLLIAALVAVFAAVLAWLALSAASGPLAAGDRVYRGVLAGLADLAGMSGRRVWALARLAIQESLRRNVLVVLGLFALIVLFAGWFLDPQSVNPGKLYLGFILAATNLLVCLVVLVLSVFSLPADVKAKAIQTVTTKPVRTSEIVLGRILGFAIVGTVLLVIMGFVGWAFVVRSVSHTHELEAVDLLAERLEDGRVVGYEGRTSLERGHRHRVEIDPDGIGSTDTTQGHRHGVRRIAGDGETAEYALGQVEGLLEARRPLRGKLRFLDREGRPSDKGISVGAEWSYRQYIEGGSLAAAIWTFEGILPDAFPEGLPLEMLVRVFRTYKGDIEKGIAGSVRVRNPTSGLQSDPFYFTAKEFTIDSLLIPRTLAATSADGGTRQVDLFTDIVSGGRVEVVLQCLEPAQYYGVAQADFYLRSGSGTFVLNYAKSCLGIWFSVQGVHSAAL
;
A
#
# COMPACT_ATOMS: atom_id res chain seq x y z
N MET A 1 -3.21 1.26 -7.01
CA MET A 1 -3.22 2.72 -6.96
C MET A 1 -1.77 3.15 -6.98
N VAL A 2 -1.30 3.67 -8.11
CA VAL A 2 0.10 4.06 -8.27
C VAL A 2 0.16 5.57 -8.14
N LEU A 3 1.08 6.06 -7.32
CA LEU A 3 1.14 7.47 -6.91
C LEU A 3 2.01 8.23 -7.92
N GLU A 4 1.41 9.21 -8.59
CA GLU A 4 2.07 10.10 -9.54
C GLU A 4 2.93 11.15 -8.84
N GLU A 5 2.61 11.44 -7.57
CA GLU A 5 3.32 12.42 -6.74
C GLU A 5 3.96 11.75 -5.51
N GLU A 6 4.95 12.42 -4.94
CA GLU A 6 5.45 12.07 -3.61
C GLU A 6 4.31 12.19 -2.60
N ILE A 7 4.12 11.17 -1.76
CA ILE A 7 3.09 11.21 -0.72
C ILE A 7 3.55 12.27 0.30
N PRO A 8 2.86 13.41 0.44
CA PRO A 8 3.23 14.37 1.46
C PRO A 8 3.05 13.74 2.85
N ALA A 9 3.81 14.23 3.82
CA ALA A 9 3.64 13.78 5.20
C ALA A 9 2.20 14.06 5.64
N PHE A 10 1.50 13.07 6.23
CA PHE A 10 0.08 13.21 6.60
C PHE A 10 -0.21 14.47 7.45
N THR A 11 0.74 14.87 8.30
CA THR A 11 0.63 16.05 9.15
C THR A 11 0.65 17.37 8.39
N SER A 12 1.27 17.44 7.21
CA SER A 12 1.33 18.67 6.42
C SER A 12 -0.03 19.06 5.85
N TRP A 13 -0.94 18.09 5.69
CA TRP A 13 -2.30 18.34 5.19
C TRP A 13 -3.26 18.84 6.27
N LEU A 14 -3.03 18.50 7.55
CA LEU A 14 -4.00 18.75 8.62
C LEU A 14 -4.30 20.25 8.82
N GLY A 15 -3.26 21.10 8.87
CA GLY A 15 -3.41 22.54 9.06
C GLY A 15 -4.21 23.21 7.93
N PRO A 16 -3.74 23.11 6.67
CA PRO A 16 -4.46 23.66 5.51
C PRO A 16 -5.89 23.12 5.38
N ALA A 17 -6.11 21.83 5.66
CA ALA A 17 -7.44 21.23 5.62
C ALA A 17 -8.38 21.85 6.65
N VAL A 18 -7.95 21.98 7.91
CA VAL A 18 -8.78 22.60 8.97
C VAL A 18 -9.16 24.03 8.61
N VAL A 19 -8.20 24.83 8.10
CA VAL A 19 -8.49 26.20 7.66
C VAL A 19 -9.50 26.22 6.52
N SER A 20 -9.33 25.34 5.53
CA SER A 20 -10.25 25.23 4.39
C SER A 20 -11.66 24.81 4.84
N TYR A 21 -11.77 23.85 5.75
CA TYR A 21 -13.04 23.41 6.31
C TYR A 21 -13.74 24.51 7.11
N LEU A 22 -13.00 25.24 7.95
CA LEU A 22 -13.56 26.37 8.72
C LEU A 22 -14.03 27.49 7.79
N LEU A 23 -13.28 27.77 6.72
CA LEU A 23 -13.64 28.76 5.71
C LEU A 23 -14.91 28.34 4.95
N ILE A 24 -14.99 27.09 4.50
CA ILE A 24 -16.20 26.56 3.83
C ILE A 24 -17.39 26.60 4.77
N ALA A 25 -17.23 26.18 6.03
CA ALA A 25 -18.30 26.23 7.02
C ALA A 25 -18.78 27.68 7.27
N ALA A 26 -17.85 28.64 7.36
CA ALA A 26 -18.17 30.06 7.49
C ALA A 26 -18.92 30.59 6.25
N LEU A 27 -18.46 30.24 5.04
CA LEU A 27 -19.14 30.62 3.79
C LEU A 27 -20.56 30.04 3.71
N VAL A 28 -20.74 28.77 4.06
CA VAL A 28 -22.06 28.12 4.10
C VAL A 28 -22.97 28.79 5.13
N ALA A 29 -22.45 29.11 6.32
CA ALA A 29 -23.20 29.82 7.35
C ALA A 29 -23.63 31.22 6.89
N VAL A 30 -22.72 31.99 6.27
CA VAL A 30 -23.03 33.31 5.70
C VAL A 30 -24.06 33.19 4.59
N PHE A 31 -23.89 32.23 3.68
CA PHE A 31 -24.83 32.00 2.58
C PHE A 31 -26.22 31.63 3.09
N ALA A 32 -26.31 30.74 4.07
CA ALA A 32 -27.57 30.38 4.73
C ALA A 32 -28.22 31.59 5.43
N ALA A 33 -27.42 32.43 6.10
CA ALA A 33 -27.91 33.66 6.72
C ALA A 33 -28.43 34.68 5.70
N VAL A 34 -27.75 34.82 4.56
CA VAL A 34 -28.18 35.68 3.44
C VAL A 34 -29.49 35.16 2.82
N LEU A 35 -29.59 33.85 2.57
CA LEU A 35 -30.83 33.25 2.05
C LEU A 35 -31.99 33.42 3.03
N ALA A 36 -31.77 33.20 4.32
CA ALA A 36 -32.77 33.43 5.36
C ALA A 36 -33.19 34.91 5.40
N TRP A 37 -32.23 35.83 5.30
CA TRP A 37 -32.50 37.27 5.26
C TRP A 37 -33.33 37.65 4.03
N LEU A 38 -32.99 37.16 2.84
CA LEU A 38 -33.74 37.43 1.60
C LEU A 38 -35.18 36.91 1.69
N ALA A 39 -35.36 35.67 2.15
CA ALA A 39 -36.68 35.06 2.32
C ALA A 39 -37.55 35.83 3.33
N LEU A 40 -36.97 36.20 4.48
CA LEU A 40 -37.68 36.95 5.52
C LEU A 40 -37.93 38.42 5.13
N SER A 41 -37.07 39.01 4.30
CA SER A 41 -37.22 40.40 3.85
C SER A 41 -38.47 40.57 2.98
N ALA A 42 -38.80 39.57 2.15
CA ALA A 42 -40.00 39.59 1.33
C ALA A 42 -41.29 39.60 2.16
N ALA A 43 -41.30 38.94 3.32
CA ALA A 43 -42.48 38.84 4.18
C ALA A 43 -42.58 39.94 5.26
N SER A 44 -41.46 40.53 5.66
CA SER A 44 -41.37 41.31 6.91
C SER A 44 -40.62 42.63 6.81
N GLY A 45 -40.05 42.94 5.64
CA GLY A 45 -39.16 44.08 5.45
C GLY A 45 -37.70 43.80 5.87
N PRO A 46 -36.73 44.51 5.25
CA PRO A 46 -35.30 44.18 5.34
C PRO A 46 -34.69 44.38 6.74
N LEU A 47 -35.12 45.40 7.48
CA LEU A 47 -34.61 45.70 8.83
C LEU A 47 -35.07 44.65 9.85
N ALA A 48 -36.36 44.28 9.83
CA ALA A 48 -36.91 43.25 10.71
C ALA A 48 -36.38 41.86 10.37
N ALA A 49 -36.11 41.57 9.09
CA ALA A 49 -35.46 40.34 8.68
C ALA A 49 -34.02 40.24 9.20
N GLY A 50 -33.25 41.34 9.13
CA GLY A 50 -31.87 41.38 9.63
C GLY A 50 -31.76 41.09 11.12
N ASP A 51 -32.62 41.71 11.93
CA ASP A 51 -32.66 41.49 13.38
C ASP A 51 -33.05 40.04 13.74
N ARG A 52 -33.99 39.42 13.02
CA ARG A 52 -34.33 37.99 13.23
C ARG A 52 -33.18 37.06 12.88
N VAL A 53 -32.48 37.29 11.77
CA VAL A 53 -31.31 36.48 11.38
C VAL A 53 -30.19 36.64 12.39
N TYR A 54 -29.89 37.87 12.83
CA TYR A 54 -28.88 38.15 13.84
C TYR A 54 -29.17 37.45 15.17
N ARG A 55 -30.40 37.56 15.69
CA ARG A 55 -30.82 36.82 16.90
C ARG A 55 -30.78 35.32 16.70
N GLY A 56 -31.15 34.82 15.52
CA GLY A 56 -31.08 33.40 15.18
C GLY A 56 -29.64 32.87 15.22
N VAL A 57 -28.69 33.62 14.63
CA VAL A 57 -27.26 33.28 14.66
C VAL A 57 -26.73 33.29 16.09
N LEU A 58 -27.02 34.34 16.86
CA LEU A 58 -26.62 34.42 18.28
C LEU A 58 -27.22 33.29 19.11
N ALA A 59 -28.49 32.96 18.90
CA ALA A 59 -29.14 31.84 19.58
C ALA A 59 -28.49 30.50 19.22
N GLY A 60 -28.12 30.29 17.95
CA GLY A 60 -27.39 29.10 17.51
C GLY A 60 -26.00 28.99 18.13
N LEU A 61 -25.25 30.10 18.20
CA LEU A 61 -23.95 30.15 18.87
C LEU A 61 -24.07 29.90 20.38
N ALA A 62 -25.08 30.49 21.03
CA ALA A 62 -25.36 30.25 22.44
C ALA A 62 -25.82 28.80 22.70
N ASP A 63 -26.53 28.19 21.75
CA ASP A 63 -26.92 26.78 21.82
C ASP A 63 -25.71 25.85 21.74
N LEU A 64 -24.81 26.13 20.78
CA LEU A 64 -23.54 25.40 20.63
C LEU A 64 -22.63 25.56 21.86
N ALA A 65 -22.48 26.79 22.38
CA ALA A 65 -21.67 27.05 23.58
C ALA A 65 -22.28 26.43 24.85
N GLY A 66 -23.60 26.29 24.89
CA GLY A 66 -24.33 25.71 26.01
C GLY A 66 -24.50 24.19 25.96
N MET A 67 -23.80 23.50 25.06
CA MET A 67 -23.84 22.04 24.95
C MET A 67 -23.15 21.37 26.14
N SER A 68 -23.80 20.37 26.74
CA SER A 68 -23.24 19.57 27.82
C SER A 68 -22.77 18.21 27.28
N GLY A 69 -21.46 17.95 27.36
CA GLY A 69 -20.89 16.66 26.93
C GLY A 69 -21.50 15.45 27.64
N ARG A 70 -21.96 15.61 28.90
CA ARG A 70 -22.65 14.54 29.65
C ARG A 70 -23.99 14.16 29.00
N ARG A 71 -24.77 15.15 28.53
CA ARG A 71 -26.05 14.92 27.84
C ARG A 71 -25.81 14.30 26.46
N VAL A 72 -24.84 14.81 25.72
CA VAL A 72 -24.44 14.26 24.41
C VAL A 72 -24.04 12.80 24.54
N TRP A 73 -23.23 12.44 25.54
CA TRP A 73 -22.85 11.05 25.79
C TRP A 73 -24.04 10.17 26.18
N ALA A 74 -24.96 10.65 27.01
CA ALA A 74 -26.16 9.90 27.38
C ALA A 74 -27.02 9.57 26.15
N LEU A 75 -27.17 10.53 25.22
CA LEU A 75 -27.86 10.34 23.95
C LEU A 75 -27.09 9.41 23.00
N ALA A 76 -25.77 9.53 22.93
CA ALA A 76 -24.93 8.63 22.16
C ALA A 76 -25.04 7.18 22.64
N ARG A 77 -25.04 6.97 23.96
CA ARG A 77 -25.25 5.65 24.57
C ARG A 77 -26.62 5.06 24.21
N LEU A 78 -27.67 5.89 24.20
CA LEU A 78 -29.00 5.46 23.78
C LEU A 78 -29.00 5.03 22.30
N ALA A 79 -28.39 5.83 21.42
CA ALA A 79 -28.26 5.51 19.99
C ALA A 79 -27.47 4.20 19.76
N ILE A 80 -26.40 3.96 20.52
CA ILE A 80 -25.64 2.70 20.49
C ILE A 80 -26.53 1.50 20.87
N GLN A 81 -27.27 1.61 21.98
CA GLN A 81 -28.15 0.54 22.45
C GLN A 81 -29.27 0.24 21.45
N GLU A 82 -29.84 1.27 20.84
CA GLU A 82 -30.84 1.13 19.80
C GLU A 82 -30.28 0.46 18.54
N SER A 83 -29.09 0.87 18.09
CA SER A 83 -28.39 0.26 16.97
C SER A 83 -28.14 -1.24 17.20
N LEU A 84 -27.69 -1.63 18.39
CA LEU A 84 -27.45 -3.04 18.72
C LEU A 84 -28.72 -3.88 18.71
N ARG A 85 -29.85 -3.32 19.15
CA ARG A 85 -31.16 -3.99 19.14
C ARG A 85 -31.74 -4.17 17.73
N ARG A 86 -31.29 -3.38 16.75
CA ARG A 86 -31.73 -3.46 15.34
C ARG A 86 -30.96 -4.54 14.55
N ASN A 87 -30.44 -5.57 15.21
CA ASN A 87 -29.70 -6.68 14.58
C ASN A 87 -28.49 -6.25 13.75
N VAL A 88 -27.86 -5.11 14.08
CA VAL A 88 -26.64 -4.63 13.40
C VAL A 88 -25.49 -5.65 13.48
N LEU A 89 -25.47 -6.46 14.54
CA LEU A 89 -24.50 -7.55 14.71
C LEU A 89 -24.62 -8.65 13.65
N VAL A 90 -25.74 -8.74 12.92
CA VAL A 90 -25.89 -9.68 11.78
C VAL A 90 -24.78 -9.48 10.75
N VAL A 91 -24.26 -8.26 10.63
CA VAL A 91 -23.17 -7.93 9.70
C VAL A 91 -21.88 -8.63 10.09
N LEU A 92 -21.62 -8.82 11.39
CA LEU A 92 -20.49 -9.61 11.85
C LEU A 92 -20.66 -11.08 11.46
N GLY A 93 -21.89 -11.61 11.56
CA GLY A 93 -22.22 -12.96 11.10
C GLY A 93 -22.06 -13.11 9.58
N LEU A 94 -22.53 -12.13 8.80
CA LEU A 94 -22.35 -12.10 7.35
C LEU A 94 -20.87 -11.99 6.98
N PHE A 95 -20.09 -11.15 7.68
CA PHE A 95 -18.65 -11.05 7.47
C PHE A 95 -17.94 -12.36 7.78
N ALA A 96 -18.27 -13.01 8.90
CA ALA A 96 -17.74 -14.32 9.24
C ALA A 96 -18.07 -15.37 8.17
N LEU A 97 -19.29 -15.35 7.61
CA LEU A 97 -19.68 -16.19 6.48
C LEU A 97 -18.82 -15.89 5.24
N ILE A 98 -18.63 -14.62 4.89
CA ILE A 98 -17.77 -14.23 3.76
C ILE A 98 -16.35 -14.77 3.96
N VAL A 99 -15.77 -14.61 5.15
CA VAL A 99 -14.42 -15.09 5.48
C VAL A 99 -14.34 -16.63 5.43
N LEU A 100 -15.36 -17.33 5.90
CA LEU A 100 -15.42 -18.80 5.87
C LEU A 100 -15.38 -19.33 4.43
N PHE A 101 -16.13 -18.71 3.52
CA PHE A 101 -16.17 -19.11 2.11
C PHE A 101 -15.00 -18.54 1.29
N ALA A 102 -14.31 -17.51 1.79
CA ALA A 102 -13.20 -16.88 1.09
C ALA A 102 -12.10 -17.87 0.72
N GLY A 103 -11.83 -18.86 1.58
CA GLY A 103 -10.83 -19.90 1.31
C GLY A 103 -11.10 -20.75 0.05
N TRP A 104 -12.34 -20.83 -0.41
CA TRP A 104 -12.68 -21.55 -1.66
C TRP A 104 -12.50 -20.70 -2.92
N PHE A 105 -12.53 -19.38 -2.80
CA PHE A 105 -12.44 -18.46 -3.94
C PHE A 105 -11.06 -17.80 -4.07
N LEU A 106 -10.27 -17.78 -3.00
CA LEU A 106 -8.94 -17.16 -3.01
C LEU A 106 -7.88 -18.16 -3.45
N ASP A 107 -7.44 -18.03 -4.70
CA ASP A 107 -6.42 -18.90 -5.30
C ASP A 107 -5.03 -18.70 -4.65
N PRO A 108 -4.49 -19.71 -3.94
CA PRO A 108 -3.14 -19.66 -3.39
C PRO A 108 -2.06 -19.63 -4.47
N GLN A 109 -2.35 -20.08 -5.70
CA GLN A 109 -1.39 -20.16 -6.81
C GLN A 109 -1.25 -18.82 -7.57
N SER A 110 -1.97 -17.79 -7.15
CA SER A 110 -1.88 -16.47 -7.78
C SER A 110 -0.46 -15.90 -7.68
N VAL A 111 -0.06 -15.10 -8.67
CA VAL A 111 1.28 -14.47 -8.71
C VAL A 111 1.57 -13.59 -7.47
N ASN A 112 0.54 -13.03 -6.85
CA ASN A 112 0.65 -12.19 -5.65
C ASN A 112 -0.46 -12.52 -4.64
N PRO A 113 -0.33 -13.62 -3.88
CA PRO A 113 -1.38 -14.06 -2.97
C PRO A 113 -1.63 -13.05 -1.85
N GLY A 114 -0.59 -12.42 -1.30
CA GLY A 114 -0.73 -11.38 -0.27
C GLY A 114 -1.62 -10.22 -0.72
N LYS A 115 -1.46 -9.75 -1.97
CA LYS A 115 -2.26 -8.66 -2.54
C LYS A 115 -3.72 -9.08 -2.75
N LEU A 116 -3.94 -10.31 -3.23
CA LEU A 116 -5.28 -10.86 -3.46
C LEU A 116 -6.07 -10.97 -2.15
N TYR A 117 -5.48 -11.62 -1.14
CA TYR A 117 -6.12 -11.87 0.15
C TYR A 117 -6.37 -10.55 0.91
N LEU A 118 -5.37 -9.67 0.96
CA LEU A 118 -5.49 -8.36 1.61
C LEU A 118 -6.53 -7.48 0.90
N GLY A 119 -6.50 -7.44 -0.43
CA GLY A 119 -7.44 -6.67 -1.24
C GLY A 119 -8.89 -7.12 -1.04
N PHE A 120 -9.13 -8.42 -1.04
CA PHE A 120 -10.45 -9.00 -0.80
C PHE A 120 -10.99 -8.64 0.60
N ILE A 121 -10.20 -8.86 1.66
CA ILE A 121 -10.63 -8.61 3.04
C ILE A 121 -10.89 -7.13 3.30
N LEU A 122 -10.01 -6.23 2.84
CA LEU A 122 -10.19 -4.79 3.00
C LEU A 122 -11.40 -4.29 2.20
N ALA A 123 -11.60 -4.79 0.97
CA ALA A 123 -12.77 -4.44 0.16
C ALA A 123 -14.08 -4.91 0.78
N ALA A 124 -14.15 -6.17 1.23
CA ALA A 124 -15.32 -6.71 1.91
C ALA A 124 -15.62 -5.93 3.20
N THR A 125 -14.59 -5.63 4.01
CA THR A 125 -14.74 -4.84 5.23
C THR A 125 -15.26 -3.43 4.93
N ASN A 126 -14.67 -2.75 3.95
CA ASN A 126 -15.08 -1.42 3.55
C ASN A 126 -16.53 -1.38 3.08
N LEU A 127 -16.91 -2.30 2.18
CA LEU A 127 -18.26 -2.40 1.63
C LEU A 127 -19.30 -2.63 2.74
N LEU A 128 -19.07 -3.63 3.60
CA LEU A 128 -20.04 -4.01 4.64
C LEU A 128 -20.21 -2.90 5.67
N VAL A 129 -19.11 -2.34 6.20
CA VAL A 129 -19.21 -1.28 7.23
C VAL A 129 -19.85 -0.02 6.65
N CYS A 130 -19.46 0.41 5.44
CA CYS A 130 -20.09 1.56 4.80
C CYS A 130 -21.58 1.33 4.54
N LEU A 131 -21.97 0.16 4.05
CA LEU A 131 -23.37 -0.18 3.79
C LEU A 131 -24.21 -0.11 5.08
N VAL A 132 -23.71 -0.67 6.17
CA VAL A 132 -24.42 -0.70 7.46
C VAL A 132 -24.55 0.68 8.06
N VAL A 133 -23.48 1.47 8.04
CA VAL A 133 -23.51 2.83 8.56
C VAL A 133 -24.43 3.70 7.70
N LEU A 134 -24.45 3.52 6.37
CA LEU A 134 -25.41 4.18 5.49
C LEU A 134 -26.86 3.84 5.89
N VAL A 135 -27.19 2.55 6.00
CA VAL A 135 -28.54 2.09 6.38
C VAL A 135 -28.93 2.62 7.76
N LEU A 136 -28.03 2.56 8.74
CA LEU A 136 -28.28 3.09 10.08
C LEU A 136 -28.54 4.59 10.07
N SER A 137 -27.76 5.35 9.31
CA SER A 137 -27.89 6.80 9.22
C SER A 137 -29.22 7.19 8.58
N VAL A 138 -29.53 6.62 7.41
CA VAL A 138 -30.74 6.92 6.63
C VAL A 138 -32.01 6.57 7.40
N PHE A 139 -32.03 5.40 8.07
CA PHE A 139 -33.21 4.96 8.82
C PHE A 139 -33.23 5.42 10.28
N SER A 140 -32.26 6.21 10.74
CA SER A 140 -32.22 6.69 12.12
C SER A 140 -33.39 7.63 12.43
N LEU A 141 -33.59 8.67 11.61
CA LEU A 141 -34.64 9.67 11.81
C LEU A 141 -36.05 9.13 11.50
N PRO A 142 -36.30 8.42 10.38
CA PRO A 142 -37.63 7.90 10.08
C PRO A 142 -38.14 6.91 11.13
N ALA A 143 -37.25 6.06 11.66
CA ALA A 143 -37.62 5.09 12.68
C ALA A 143 -37.98 5.77 14.01
N ASP A 144 -37.30 6.85 14.37
CA ASP A 144 -37.62 7.65 15.55
C ASP A 144 -38.98 8.33 15.47
N VAL A 145 -39.31 8.86 14.29
CA VAL A 145 -40.63 9.45 14.02
C VAL A 145 -41.70 8.37 14.14
N LYS A 146 -41.49 7.20 13.51
CA LYS A 146 -42.41 6.08 13.57
C LYS A 146 -42.63 5.56 14.99
N ALA A 147 -41.58 5.52 15.81
CA ALA A 147 -41.63 5.08 17.20
C ALA A 147 -42.14 6.16 18.18
N LYS A 148 -42.45 7.37 17.71
CA LYS A 148 -42.76 8.55 18.54
C LYS A 148 -41.68 8.89 19.58
N ALA A 149 -40.46 8.37 19.38
CA ALA A 149 -39.34 8.57 20.31
C ALA A 149 -38.94 10.05 20.38
N ILE A 150 -38.91 10.74 19.24
CA ILE A 150 -38.63 12.18 19.14
C ILE A 150 -39.52 13.00 20.07
N GLN A 151 -40.83 12.71 20.13
CA GLN A 151 -41.79 13.46 20.95
C GLN A 151 -41.50 13.35 22.45
N THR A 152 -40.89 12.24 22.89
CA THR A 152 -40.53 12.03 24.30
C THR A 152 -39.14 12.56 24.66
N VAL A 153 -38.27 12.76 23.67
CA VAL A 153 -36.93 13.30 23.86
C VAL A 153 -36.98 14.83 23.87
N THR A 154 -37.79 15.43 23.00
CA THR A 154 -37.93 16.90 22.90
C THR A 154 -38.67 17.52 24.09
N THR A 155 -39.39 16.74 24.90
CA THR A 155 -39.99 17.22 26.16
C THR A 155 -38.99 17.29 27.32
N LYS A 156 -37.82 16.66 27.18
CA LYS A 156 -36.73 16.78 28.17
C LYS A 156 -35.94 18.06 27.89
N PRO A 157 -35.31 18.70 28.90
CA PRO A 157 -34.50 19.90 28.70
C PRO A 157 -33.15 19.57 28.02
N VAL A 158 -33.21 19.16 26.75
CA VAL A 158 -32.09 18.76 25.91
C VAL A 158 -32.16 19.59 24.63
N ARG A 159 -31.03 20.16 24.20
CA ARG A 159 -30.95 21.01 23.02
C ARG A 159 -31.04 20.16 21.76
N THR A 160 -31.59 20.71 20.67
CA THR A 160 -31.70 19.98 19.38
C THR A 160 -30.32 19.59 18.83
N SER A 161 -29.33 20.47 18.97
CA SER A 161 -27.93 20.22 18.61
C SER A 161 -27.33 19.03 19.38
N GLU A 162 -27.65 18.87 20.67
CA GLU A 162 -27.20 17.75 21.49
C GLU A 162 -27.79 16.42 21.02
N ILE A 163 -29.05 16.40 20.55
CA ILE A 163 -29.71 15.20 20.01
C ILE A 163 -29.00 14.72 18.74
N VAL A 164 -28.76 15.64 17.80
CA VAL A 164 -28.09 15.33 16.52
C VAL A 164 -26.65 14.88 16.77
N LEU A 165 -25.89 15.62 17.59
CA LEU A 165 -24.51 15.29 17.92
C LEU A 165 -24.40 13.95 18.67
N GLY A 166 -25.34 13.69 19.60
CA GLY A 166 -25.42 12.42 20.31
C GLY A 166 -25.62 11.24 19.35
N ARG A 167 -26.51 11.37 18.37
CA ARG A 167 -26.71 10.34 17.33
C ARG A 167 -25.48 10.15 16.45
N ILE A 168 -24.90 11.25 15.98
CA ILE A 168 -23.68 11.24 15.17
C ILE A 168 -22.58 10.46 15.88
N LEU A 169 -22.33 10.82 17.14
CA LEU A 169 -21.31 10.18 17.95
C LEU A 169 -21.64 8.70 18.21
N GLY A 170 -22.91 8.39 18.50
CA GLY A 170 -23.37 7.02 18.73
C GLY A 170 -23.12 6.11 17.53
N PHE A 171 -23.55 6.51 16.32
CA PHE A 171 -23.34 5.72 15.11
C PHE A 171 -21.88 5.68 14.67
N ALA A 172 -21.13 6.77 14.83
CA ALA A 172 -19.69 6.78 14.59
C ALA A 172 -18.96 5.76 15.49
N ILE A 173 -19.35 5.66 16.77
CA ILE A 173 -18.81 4.66 17.70
C ILE A 173 -19.19 3.24 17.27
N VAL A 174 -20.45 2.97 16.92
CA VAL A 174 -20.88 1.65 16.44
C VAL A 174 -20.08 1.24 15.21
N GLY A 175 -19.98 2.12 14.20
CA GLY A 175 -19.20 1.86 12.99
C GLY A 175 -17.72 1.61 13.29
N THR A 176 -17.14 2.37 14.23
CA THR A 176 -15.76 2.19 14.68
C THR A 176 -15.55 0.83 15.34
N VAL A 177 -16.44 0.42 16.26
CA VAL A 177 -16.34 -0.87 16.95
C VAL A 177 -16.50 -2.04 15.95
N LEU A 178 -17.45 -1.96 15.03
CA LEU A 178 -17.61 -2.96 13.97
C LEU A 178 -16.35 -3.07 13.11
N LEU A 179 -15.79 -1.93 12.69
CA LEU A 179 -14.56 -1.89 11.90
C LEU A 179 -13.36 -2.46 12.66
N VAL A 180 -13.24 -2.19 13.97
CA VAL A 180 -12.16 -2.77 14.79
C VAL A 180 -12.28 -4.29 14.86
N ILE A 181 -13.49 -4.82 15.09
CA ILE A 181 -13.73 -6.27 15.16
C ILE A 181 -13.45 -6.92 13.80
N MET A 182 -14.06 -6.41 12.73
CA MET A 182 -13.88 -6.95 11.37
C MET A 182 -12.44 -6.80 10.90
N GLY A 183 -11.80 -5.66 11.19
CA GLY A 183 -10.40 -5.41 10.90
C GLY A 183 -9.48 -6.41 11.60
N PHE A 184 -9.70 -6.69 12.88
CA PHE A 184 -8.92 -7.67 13.64
C PHE A 184 -9.11 -9.10 13.11
N VAL A 185 -10.36 -9.53 12.88
CA VAL A 185 -10.66 -10.86 12.31
C VAL A 185 -10.06 -10.99 10.90
N GLY A 186 -10.20 -9.95 10.07
CA GLY A 186 -9.60 -9.89 8.74
C GLY A 186 -8.09 -9.96 8.75
N TRP A 187 -7.43 -9.28 9.69
CA TRP A 187 -5.98 -9.37 9.89
C TRP A 187 -5.54 -10.79 10.25
N ALA A 188 -6.21 -11.40 11.23
CA ALA A 188 -5.92 -12.76 11.66
C ALA A 188 -6.09 -13.78 10.52
N PHE A 189 -7.15 -13.61 9.71
CA PHE A 189 -7.37 -14.41 8.51
C PHE A 189 -6.23 -14.24 7.49
N VAL A 190 -5.85 -13.01 7.13
CA VAL A 190 -4.78 -12.77 6.13
C VAL A 190 -3.46 -13.38 6.58
N VAL A 191 -3.04 -13.16 7.83
CA VAL A 191 -1.77 -13.69 8.35
C VAL A 191 -1.77 -15.22 8.32
N ARG A 192 -2.85 -15.85 8.78
CA ARG A 192 -2.96 -17.32 8.84
C ARG A 192 -3.13 -17.95 7.46
N SER A 193 -3.81 -17.29 6.54
CA SER A 193 -4.03 -17.81 5.20
C SER A 193 -2.77 -17.73 4.34
N VAL A 194 -1.92 -16.72 4.54
CA VAL A 194 -0.65 -16.58 3.82
C VAL A 194 0.44 -17.47 4.40
N SER A 195 0.44 -17.75 5.70
CA SER A 195 1.49 -18.55 6.33
C SER A 195 1.49 -19.98 5.77
N HIS A 196 2.63 -20.38 5.22
CA HIS A 196 2.94 -21.75 4.81
C HIS A 196 4.46 -21.97 4.88
N THR A 197 4.88 -23.22 4.73
CA THR A 197 6.28 -23.63 4.73
C THR A 197 6.46 -24.69 3.65
N HIS A 198 7.68 -24.83 3.15
CA HIS A 198 8.04 -25.93 2.26
C HIS A 198 9.00 -26.89 2.97
N GLU A 199 9.16 -28.07 2.41
CA GLU A 199 10.15 -29.05 2.83
C GLU A 199 11.32 -29.05 1.85
N LEU A 200 12.51 -29.39 2.34
CA LEU A 200 13.73 -29.50 1.54
C LEU A 200 14.47 -30.77 1.96
N GLU A 201 14.61 -31.69 1.02
CA GLU A 201 15.37 -32.92 1.22
C GLU A 201 16.81 -32.75 0.71
N ALA A 202 17.78 -33.37 1.39
CA ALA A 202 19.17 -33.30 0.96
C ALA A 202 19.42 -33.90 -0.43
N VAL A 203 18.56 -34.83 -0.87
CA VAL A 203 18.64 -35.47 -2.20
C VAL A 203 18.31 -34.48 -3.32
N ASP A 204 17.54 -33.44 -3.04
CA ASP A 204 17.17 -32.40 -4.01
C ASP A 204 18.23 -31.29 -4.14
N LEU A 205 19.35 -31.39 -3.40
CA LEU A 205 20.45 -30.44 -3.42
C LEU A 205 21.63 -30.97 -4.25
N LEU A 206 22.08 -30.15 -5.19
CA LEU A 206 23.27 -30.39 -6.01
C LEU A 206 24.39 -29.48 -5.51
N ALA A 207 25.58 -30.06 -5.29
CA ALA A 207 26.75 -29.29 -4.88
C ALA A 207 27.30 -28.46 -6.05
N GLU A 208 27.37 -27.15 -5.87
CA GLU A 208 28.09 -26.25 -6.78
C GLU A 208 29.59 -26.36 -6.50
N ARG A 209 30.36 -26.73 -7.53
CA ARG A 209 31.81 -26.91 -7.43
C ARG A 209 32.53 -25.94 -8.36
N LEU A 210 33.57 -25.30 -7.85
CA LEU A 210 34.49 -24.51 -8.68
C LEU A 210 35.31 -25.45 -9.58
N GLU A 211 36.00 -24.90 -10.61
CA GLU A 211 36.88 -25.69 -11.51
C GLU A 211 38.00 -26.44 -10.77
N ASP A 212 38.34 -26.00 -9.54
CA ASP A 212 39.31 -26.64 -8.65
C ASP A 212 38.72 -27.76 -7.77
N GLY A 213 37.43 -28.06 -7.90
CA GLY A 213 36.72 -29.11 -7.17
C GLY A 213 36.22 -28.74 -5.78
N ARG A 214 36.48 -27.52 -5.28
CA ARG A 214 35.94 -27.03 -4.00
C ARG A 214 34.44 -26.80 -4.09
N VAL A 215 33.70 -27.25 -3.09
CA VAL A 215 32.25 -26.97 -2.97
C VAL A 215 32.09 -25.53 -2.49
N VAL A 216 31.39 -24.73 -3.29
CA VAL A 216 31.14 -23.31 -3.04
C VAL A 216 29.76 -23.11 -2.44
N GLY A 217 28.84 -24.05 -2.67
CA GLY A 217 27.50 -24.04 -2.13
C GLY A 217 26.69 -25.24 -2.61
N TYR A 218 25.40 -25.23 -2.29
CA TYR A 218 24.42 -26.21 -2.75
C TYR A 218 23.23 -25.49 -3.38
N GLU A 219 22.78 -25.99 -4.52
CA GLU A 219 21.60 -25.49 -5.23
C GLU A 219 20.55 -26.59 -5.32
N GLY A 220 19.28 -26.27 -5.06
CA GLY A 220 18.20 -27.25 -5.21
C GLY A 220 16.83 -26.62 -5.32
N ARG A 221 15.80 -27.45 -5.07
CA ARG A 221 14.40 -27.00 -5.09
C ARG A 221 13.63 -27.53 -3.89
N THR A 222 12.69 -26.73 -3.41
CA THR A 222 11.78 -27.16 -2.34
C THR A 222 10.67 -28.06 -2.87
N SER A 223 9.97 -28.72 -1.93
CA SER A 223 8.72 -29.44 -2.22
C SER A 223 7.66 -28.50 -2.84
N LEU A 224 6.76 -29.09 -3.63
CA LEU A 224 5.63 -28.38 -4.23
C LEU A 224 4.52 -28.24 -3.19
N GLU A 225 4.40 -27.05 -2.62
CA GLU A 225 3.35 -26.71 -1.65
C GLU A 225 2.50 -25.59 -2.24
N ARG A 226 1.17 -25.69 -2.10
CA ARG A 226 0.22 -24.67 -2.60
C ARG A 226 0.47 -24.23 -4.06
N GLY A 227 0.91 -25.17 -4.91
CA GLY A 227 1.10 -24.97 -6.35
C GLY A 227 2.34 -24.20 -6.77
N HIS A 228 3.30 -23.98 -5.87
CA HIS A 228 4.61 -23.44 -6.23
C HIS A 228 5.74 -24.09 -5.42
N ARG A 229 6.97 -23.85 -5.86
CA ARG A 229 8.21 -24.29 -5.22
C ARG A 229 9.26 -23.23 -5.46
N HIS A 230 10.26 -23.22 -4.61
CA HIS A 230 11.36 -22.27 -4.71
C HIS A 230 12.65 -22.96 -5.14
N ARG A 231 13.51 -22.18 -5.81
CA ARG A 231 14.93 -22.53 -5.96
C ARG A 231 15.63 -22.16 -4.66
N VAL A 232 16.55 -23.00 -4.19
CA VAL A 232 17.28 -22.79 -2.94
C VAL A 232 18.76 -22.69 -3.24
N GLU A 233 19.41 -21.70 -2.64
CA GLU A 233 20.86 -21.55 -2.64
C GLU A 233 21.34 -21.57 -1.18
N ILE A 234 22.27 -22.46 -0.87
CA ILE A 234 22.80 -22.70 0.48
C ILE A 234 24.31 -22.62 0.47
N ASP A 235 24.86 -21.85 1.41
CA ASP A 235 26.29 -21.77 1.62
C ASP A 235 26.84 -23.07 2.25
N PRO A 236 28.16 -23.32 2.20
CA PRO A 236 28.78 -24.53 2.78
C PRO A 236 28.49 -24.73 4.27
N ASP A 237 28.22 -23.63 4.99
CA ASP A 237 27.86 -23.63 6.40
C ASP A 237 26.42 -24.15 6.67
N GLY A 238 25.64 -24.40 5.61
CA GLY A 238 24.27 -24.89 5.70
C GLY A 238 23.25 -23.78 6.00
N ILE A 239 23.61 -22.51 5.77
CA ILE A 239 22.71 -21.36 5.86
C ILE A 239 22.44 -20.89 4.43
N GLY A 240 21.19 -20.60 4.13
CA GLY A 240 20.80 -20.18 2.79
C GLY A 240 19.46 -19.46 2.78
N SER A 241 19.00 -19.16 1.58
CA SER A 241 17.65 -18.63 1.37
C SER A 241 17.10 -19.11 0.05
N THR A 242 15.78 -19.09 -0.05
CA THR A 242 15.12 -19.42 -1.31
C THR A 242 15.04 -18.20 -2.22
N ASP A 243 14.86 -18.45 -3.51
CA ASP A 243 14.50 -17.41 -4.47
C ASP A 243 13.15 -16.75 -4.10
N THR A 244 12.93 -15.56 -4.64
CA THR A 244 11.65 -14.85 -4.43
C THR A 244 10.66 -15.28 -5.51
N THR A 245 9.79 -16.22 -5.17
CA THR A 245 8.69 -16.68 -6.02
C THR A 245 7.35 -16.33 -5.36
N GLN A 246 6.36 -15.90 -6.15
CA GLN A 246 5.06 -15.40 -5.65
C GLN A 246 5.17 -14.34 -4.53
N GLY A 247 6.19 -13.47 -4.61
CA GLY A 247 6.38 -12.34 -3.70
C GLY A 247 6.90 -12.68 -2.31
N HIS A 248 7.42 -13.89 -2.09
CA HIS A 248 8.02 -14.28 -0.82
C HIS A 248 9.20 -15.23 -0.97
N ARG A 249 9.93 -15.43 0.12
CA ARG A 249 11.05 -16.36 0.26
C ARG A 249 11.05 -17.01 1.64
N HIS A 250 11.90 -18.02 1.81
CA HIS A 250 12.15 -18.69 3.09
C HIS A 250 13.64 -18.64 3.42
N GLY A 251 13.97 -18.40 4.68
CA GLY A 251 15.32 -18.66 5.19
C GLY A 251 15.53 -20.17 5.34
N VAL A 252 16.71 -20.66 4.99
CA VAL A 252 17.07 -22.09 5.09
C VAL A 252 18.20 -22.26 6.08
N ARG A 253 18.06 -23.24 6.97
CA ARG A 253 19.12 -23.61 7.92
C ARG A 253 19.20 -25.12 8.06
N ARG A 254 20.40 -25.68 7.90
CA ARG A 254 20.70 -27.06 8.27
C ARG A 254 20.59 -27.22 9.78
N ILE A 255 19.76 -28.16 10.21
CA ILE A 255 19.50 -28.41 11.63
C ILE A 255 20.26 -29.64 12.15
N ALA A 256 20.51 -30.63 11.30
CA ALA A 256 21.24 -31.85 11.66
C ALA A 256 21.84 -32.54 10.43
N GLY A 257 22.76 -33.47 10.65
CA GLY A 257 23.35 -34.32 9.61
C GLY A 257 24.33 -33.61 8.68
N ASP A 258 24.93 -34.39 7.78
CA ASP A 258 25.81 -33.90 6.71
C ASP A 258 25.59 -34.73 5.43
N GLY A 259 25.93 -34.13 4.28
CA GLY A 259 25.72 -34.74 2.96
C GLY A 259 24.25 -35.16 2.73
N GLU A 260 24.04 -36.40 2.26
CA GLU A 260 22.72 -36.96 1.94
C GLU A 260 21.82 -37.17 3.18
N THR A 261 22.38 -37.13 4.40
CA THR A 261 21.64 -37.25 5.66
C THR A 261 21.32 -35.90 6.29
N ALA A 262 21.66 -34.80 5.63
CA ALA A 262 21.42 -33.46 6.13
C ALA A 262 19.92 -33.15 6.19
N GLU A 263 19.49 -32.62 7.33
CA GLU A 263 18.12 -32.17 7.54
C GLU A 263 18.10 -30.64 7.55
N TYR A 264 17.20 -30.06 6.75
CA TYR A 264 17.07 -28.62 6.57
C TYR A 264 15.72 -28.14 7.09
N ALA A 265 15.73 -27.07 7.89
CA ALA A 265 14.54 -26.38 8.32
C ALA A 265 14.35 -25.11 7.48
N LEU A 266 13.15 -24.96 6.92
CA LEU A 266 12.73 -23.74 6.24
C LEU A 266 11.98 -22.84 7.22
N GLY A 267 12.36 -21.56 7.22
CA GLY A 267 11.71 -20.52 8.00
C GLY A 267 10.29 -20.21 7.50
N GLN A 268 9.59 -19.34 8.22
CA GLN A 268 8.29 -18.83 7.79
C GLN A 268 8.43 -17.93 6.56
N VAL A 269 7.30 -17.68 5.89
CA VAL A 269 7.18 -16.76 4.75
C VAL A 269 7.75 -15.38 5.10
N GLU A 270 8.79 -14.96 4.38
CA GLU A 270 9.34 -13.61 4.42
C GLU A 270 8.98 -12.83 3.15
N GLY A 271 8.79 -11.51 3.23
CA GLY A 271 8.55 -10.67 2.05
C GLY A 271 7.09 -10.41 1.68
N LEU A 272 6.16 -11.34 1.97
CA LEU A 272 4.79 -11.23 1.50
C LEU A 272 3.96 -10.15 2.21
N LEU A 273 4.06 -10.07 3.53
CA LEU A 273 3.32 -9.12 4.37
C LEU A 273 4.24 -8.00 4.89
N GLU A 274 5.21 -7.57 4.11
CA GLU A 274 6.14 -6.53 4.54
C GLU A 274 5.67 -5.11 4.20
N ALA A 275 5.77 -4.20 5.17
CA ALA A 275 5.55 -2.79 4.94
C ALA A 275 6.85 -2.12 4.47
N ARG A 276 7.16 -2.26 3.18
CA ARG A 276 8.38 -1.72 2.57
C ARG A 276 8.45 -0.19 2.73
N ARG A 277 9.64 0.33 3.06
CA ARG A 277 9.93 1.78 3.09
C ARG A 277 10.74 2.17 1.84
N PRO A 278 10.07 2.57 0.75
CA PRO A 278 10.75 2.89 -0.49
C PRO A 278 11.44 4.25 -0.39
N LEU A 279 12.76 4.27 -0.63
CA LEU A 279 13.49 5.47 -1.01
C LEU A 279 13.35 5.61 -2.52
N ARG A 280 12.57 6.60 -2.97
CA ARG A 280 12.26 6.82 -4.39
C ARG A 280 13.33 7.69 -5.05
N GLY A 281 13.69 7.34 -6.28
CA GLY A 281 14.55 8.14 -7.12
C GLY A 281 13.77 8.99 -8.13
N LYS A 282 14.46 9.92 -8.79
CA LYS A 282 13.91 10.69 -9.93
C LYS A 282 14.22 9.97 -11.24
N LEU A 283 13.19 9.73 -12.05
CA LEU A 283 13.29 8.99 -13.30
C LEU A 283 13.55 9.94 -14.49
N ARG A 284 14.46 9.53 -15.38
CA ARG A 284 14.70 10.11 -16.71
C ARG A 284 14.94 9.01 -17.74
N PHE A 285 14.77 9.32 -19.03
CA PHE A 285 14.91 8.35 -20.11
C PHE A 285 16.09 8.67 -21.02
N LEU A 286 16.58 7.64 -21.70
CA LEU A 286 17.38 7.73 -22.92
C LEU A 286 16.57 7.20 -24.10
N ASP A 287 16.71 7.85 -25.26
CA ASP A 287 16.12 7.39 -26.52
C ASP A 287 16.88 6.20 -27.11
N ARG A 288 16.42 5.71 -28.27
CA ARG A 288 17.00 4.56 -28.99
C ARG A 288 18.48 4.73 -29.33
N GLU A 289 18.92 5.99 -29.51
CA GLU A 289 20.28 6.37 -29.82
C GLU A 289 21.10 6.71 -28.58
N GLY A 290 20.53 6.59 -27.38
CA GLY A 290 21.19 6.85 -26.10
C GLY A 290 21.23 8.34 -25.71
N ARG A 291 20.47 9.20 -26.39
CA ARG A 291 20.38 10.63 -26.08
C ARG A 291 19.34 10.88 -24.98
N PRO A 292 19.52 11.92 -24.13
CA PRO A 292 18.56 12.24 -23.08
C PRO A 292 17.15 12.52 -23.63
N SER A 293 16.13 11.95 -22.98
CA SER A 293 14.72 12.19 -23.27
C SER A 293 13.91 12.33 -21.98
N ASP A 294 12.95 13.26 -21.98
CA ASP A 294 12.03 13.46 -20.85
C ASP A 294 10.93 12.38 -20.79
N LYS A 295 10.73 11.64 -21.87
CA LYS A 295 9.69 10.61 -21.99
C LYS A 295 10.26 9.34 -22.63
N GLY A 296 9.72 8.20 -22.21
CA GLY A 296 9.95 6.95 -22.92
C GLY A 296 9.11 6.86 -24.20
N ILE A 297 9.18 5.70 -24.83
CA ILE A 297 8.45 5.35 -26.04
C ILE A 297 7.00 5.03 -25.67
N SER A 298 6.05 5.53 -26.46
CA SER A 298 4.65 5.13 -26.35
C SER A 298 4.39 3.87 -27.16
N VAL A 299 3.80 2.87 -26.52
CA VAL A 299 3.36 1.61 -27.16
C VAL A 299 1.85 1.60 -27.44
N GLY A 300 1.19 2.77 -27.39
CA GLY A 300 -0.26 2.89 -27.60
C GLY A 300 -1.11 2.55 -26.38
N ALA A 301 -0.53 2.55 -25.17
CA ALA A 301 -1.28 2.39 -23.94
C ALA A 301 -2.10 3.66 -23.63
N GLU A 302 -3.37 3.49 -23.25
CA GLU A 302 -4.27 4.60 -22.89
C GLU A 302 -3.77 5.39 -21.66
N TRP A 303 -3.14 4.70 -20.71
CA TRP A 303 -2.54 5.31 -19.52
C TRP A 303 -1.06 5.60 -19.76
N SER A 304 -0.70 6.88 -19.72
CA SER A 304 0.67 7.39 -19.90
C SER A 304 1.55 7.33 -18.65
N TYR A 305 1.05 6.77 -17.54
CA TYR A 305 1.80 6.66 -16.28
C TYR A 305 3.12 5.89 -16.45
N ARG A 306 3.08 4.76 -17.18
CA ARG A 306 4.27 3.98 -17.52
C ARG A 306 4.71 4.31 -18.93
N GLN A 307 5.99 4.59 -19.05
CA GLN A 307 6.66 4.88 -20.32
C GLN A 307 7.61 3.72 -20.64
N TYR A 308 7.87 3.48 -21.92
CA TYR A 308 8.56 2.26 -22.34
C TYR A 308 9.97 2.52 -22.86
N ILE A 309 10.89 1.60 -22.60
CA ILE A 309 12.22 1.56 -23.21
C ILE A 309 12.31 0.36 -24.15
N GLU A 310 12.87 0.58 -25.34
CA GLU A 310 13.00 -0.47 -26.36
C GLU A 310 14.22 -1.35 -26.10
N GLY A 311 14.00 -2.65 -26.16
CA GLY A 311 15.06 -3.63 -26.02
C GLY A 311 15.93 -3.78 -27.26
N GLY A 312 17.19 -4.17 -27.03
CA GLY A 312 18.20 -4.28 -28.10
C GLY A 312 18.66 -2.93 -28.67
N SER A 313 18.35 -1.81 -27.99
CA SER A 313 18.77 -0.45 -28.36
C SER A 313 19.57 0.20 -27.22
N LEU A 314 20.02 1.46 -27.41
CA LEU A 314 20.65 2.24 -26.34
C LEU A 314 19.63 2.89 -25.39
N ALA A 315 18.33 2.66 -25.60
CA ALA A 315 17.27 3.18 -24.74
C ALA A 315 17.41 2.65 -23.31
N ALA A 316 17.26 3.53 -22.33
CA ALA A 316 17.43 3.21 -20.93
C ALA A 316 16.52 4.06 -20.05
N ALA A 317 16.13 3.52 -18.91
CA ALA A 317 15.48 4.27 -17.84
C ALA A 317 16.48 4.45 -16.70
N ILE A 318 16.63 5.69 -16.22
CA ILE A 318 17.67 6.05 -15.25
C ILE A 318 16.99 6.66 -14.03
N TRP A 319 17.20 6.05 -12.87
CA TRP A 319 16.78 6.61 -11.58
C TRP A 319 17.96 7.23 -10.87
N THR A 320 17.85 8.51 -10.55
CA THR A 320 18.79 9.19 -9.65
C THR A 320 18.23 9.12 -8.23
N PHE A 321 18.94 8.42 -7.35
CA PHE A 321 18.63 8.38 -5.93
C PHE A 321 19.48 9.40 -5.18
N GLU A 322 18.90 10.02 -4.17
CA GLU A 322 19.57 11.00 -3.29
C GLU A 322 19.48 10.54 -1.83
N GLY A 323 20.40 11.01 -0.99
CA GLY A 323 20.46 10.63 0.43
C GLY A 323 21.04 9.24 0.68
N ILE A 324 21.90 8.76 -0.23
CA ILE A 324 22.57 7.46 -0.11
C ILE A 324 23.77 7.60 0.82
N LEU A 325 23.65 6.99 2.01
CA LEU A 325 24.68 7.00 3.06
C LEU A 325 25.09 5.55 3.37
N PRO A 326 26.39 5.28 3.60
CA PRO A 326 26.87 3.94 3.95
C PRO A 326 26.19 3.36 5.19
N ASP A 327 25.93 4.18 6.21
CA ASP A 327 25.32 3.75 7.47
C ASP A 327 23.88 3.27 7.30
N ALA A 328 23.16 3.80 6.30
CA ALA A 328 21.79 3.39 6.00
C ALA A 328 21.72 2.10 5.17
N PHE A 329 22.84 1.72 4.53
CA PHE A 329 22.92 0.63 3.55
C PHE A 329 24.22 -0.19 3.74
N PRO A 330 24.43 -0.81 4.91
CA PRO A 330 25.73 -1.41 5.26
C PRO A 330 26.14 -2.58 4.33
N GLU A 331 25.16 -3.36 3.86
CA GLU A 331 25.37 -4.54 3.01
C GLU A 331 25.33 -4.23 1.51
N GLY A 332 25.03 -2.99 1.13
CA GLY A 332 24.81 -2.58 -0.25
C GLY A 332 23.41 -2.00 -0.47
N LEU A 333 23.03 -1.80 -1.73
CA LEU A 333 21.76 -1.15 -2.09
C LEU A 333 20.71 -2.22 -2.47
N PRO A 334 19.69 -2.47 -1.61
CA PRO A 334 18.60 -3.38 -1.92
C PRO A 334 17.64 -2.70 -2.89
N LEU A 335 17.78 -3.00 -4.17
CA LEU A 335 16.95 -2.48 -5.24
C LEU A 335 15.76 -3.39 -5.46
N GLU A 336 14.55 -2.85 -5.33
CA GLU A 336 13.33 -3.55 -5.70
C GLU A 336 12.71 -2.88 -6.94
N MET A 337 12.28 -3.70 -7.89
CA MET A 337 11.77 -3.24 -9.18
C MET A 337 10.51 -3.97 -9.63
N LEU A 338 9.61 -3.23 -10.26
CA LEU A 338 8.41 -3.74 -10.91
C LEU A 338 8.44 -3.36 -12.39
N VAL A 339 8.86 -4.28 -13.25
CA VAL A 339 8.96 -4.03 -14.68
C VAL A 339 7.72 -4.56 -15.40
N ARG A 340 7.04 -3.72 -16.18
CA ARG A 340 6.01 -4.19 -17.10
C ARG A 340 6.68 -4.60 -18.40
N VAL A 341 6.28 -5.74 -18.95
CA VAL A 341 6.72 -6.15 -20.28
C VAL A 341 5.63 -5.76 -21.28
N PHE A 342 6.04 -5.22 -22.42
CA PHE A 342 5.19 -5.10 -23.59
C PHE A 342 5.84 -5.87 -24.74
N ARG A 343 5.12 -6.89 -25.22
CA ARG A 343 5.59 -7.73 -26.31
C ARG A 343 4.97 -7.36 -27.63
N THR A 344 5.81 -7.12 -28.64
CA THR A 344 5.33 -6.87 -30.01
C THR A 344 4.83 -8.15 -30.68
N TYR A 345 5.38 -9.31 -30.32
CA TYR A 345 4.93 -10.62 -30.76
C TYR A 345 4.82 -11.59 -29.57
N LYS A 346 3.81 -12.47 -29.62
CA LYS A 346 3.63 -13.54 -28.63
C LYS A 346 4.51 -14.73 -29.01
N GLY A 347 5.71 -14.77 -28.44
CA GLY A 347 6.57 -15.97 -28.42
C GLY A 347 6.20 -16.89 -27.25
N ASP A 348 7.22 -17.47 -26.61
CA ASP A 348 7.04 -18.16 -25.32
C ASP A 348 6.75 -17.12 -24.22
N ILE A 349 5.53 -17.14 -23.70
CA ILE A 349 5.04 -16.22 -22.68
C ILE A 349 5.49 -16.59 -21.27
N GLU A 350 5.91 -17.85 -21.05
CA GLU A 350 6.41 -18.31 -19.75
C GLU A 350 7.86 -17.86 -19.53
N LYS A 351 8.64 -17.79 -20.61
CA LYS A 351 9.99 -17.22 -20.59
C LYS A 351 9.91 -15.70 -20.39
N GLY A 352 10.36 -15.19 -19.25
CA GLY A 352 10.46 -13.74 -19.00
C GLY A 352 11.46 -13.06 -19.93
N ILE A 353 11.45 -11.72 -19.94
CA ILE A 353 12.29 -10.93 -20.85
C ILE A 353 13.59 -10.54 -20.14
N ALA A 354 14.73 -10.75 -20.78
CA ALA A 354 16.04 -10.40 -20.22
C ALA A 354 16.29 -8.89 -20.15
N GLY A 355 16.81 -8.46 -19.00
CA GLY A 355 17.11 -7.07 -18.68
C GLY A 355 18.47 -6.95 -18.01
N SER A 356 18.99 -5.73 -17.97
CA SER A 356 20.19 -5.42 -17.17
C SER A 356 20.00 -4.17 -16.34
N VAL A 357 20.59 -4.20 -15.15
CA VAL A 357 20.72 -3.05 -14.27
C VAL A 357 22.20 -2.73 -14.08
N ARG A 358 22.57 -1.45 -14.15
CA ARG A 358 23.90 -0.95 -13.81
C ARG A 358 23.79 0.17 -12.81
N VAL A 359 24.80 0.32 -11.96
CA VAL A 359 24.96 1.54 -11.17
C VAL A 359 25.99 2.45 -11.82
N ARG A 360 25.69 3.75 -11.86
CA ARG A 360 26.55 4.78 -12.42
C ARG A 360 26.79 5.91 -11.43
N ASN A 361 28.03 6.38 -11.38
CA ASN A 361 28.39 7.61 -10.73
C ASN A 361 27.85 8.83 -11.51
N PRO A 362 26.99 9.68 -10.91
CA PRO A 362 26.38 10.82 -11.60
C PRO A 362 27.39 11.91 -12.00
N THR A 363 28.59 11.92 -11.43
CA THR A 363 29.61 12.95 -11.67
C THR A 363 30.73 12.44 -12.57
N SER A 364 31.34 11.31 -12.23
CA SER A 364 32.48 10.76 -12.99
C SER A 364 32.05 9.92 -14.20
N GLY A 365 30.79 9.48 -14.25
CA GLY A 365 30.29 8.59 -15.29
C GLY A 365 30.74 7.13 -15.15
N LEU A 366 31.53 6.79 -14.12
CA LEU A 366 31.95 5.43 -13.84
C LEU A 366 30.74 4.50 -13.68
N GLN A 367 30.72 3.36 -14.36
CA GLN A 367 29.63 2.38 -14.31
C GLN A 367 30.12 1.01 -13.83
N SER A 368 29.24 0.27 -13.15
CA SER A 368 29.44 -1.15 -12.88
C SER A 368 29.18 -2.00 -14.12
N ASP A 369 29.69 -3.23 -14.08
CA ASP A 369 29.24 -4.30 -14.96
C ASP A 369 27.72 -4.56 -14.77
N PRO A 370 27.03 -5.06 -15.81
CA PRO A 370 25.59 -5.31 -15.77
C PRO A 370 25.20 -6.45 -14.83
N PHE A 371 24.23 -6.17 -13.97
CA PHE A 371 23.46 -7.19 -13.27
C PHE A 371 22.32 -7.65 -14.17
N TYR A 372 22.39 -8.89 -14.63
CA TYR A 372 21.36 -9.48 -15.48
C TYR A 372 20.22 -10.02 -14.64
N PHE A 373 19.00 -9.78 -15.10
CA PHE A 373 17.79 -10.33 -14.50
C PHE A 373 16.74 -10.64 -15.58
N THR A 374 15.76 -11.45 -15.22
CA THR A 374 14.67 -11.83 -16.13
C THR A 374 13.38 -11.26 -15.60
N ALA A 375 12.89 -10.19 -16.24
CA ALA A 375 11.67 -9.51 -15.83
C ALA A 375 10.45 -10.41 -16.05
N LYS A 376 9.66 -10.61 -14.99
CA LYS A 376 8.35 -11.26 -15.03
C LYS A 376 7.26 -10.23 -14.75
N GLU A 377 6.16 -10.28 -15.50
CA GLU A 377 5.07 -9.33 -15.28
C GLU A 377 4.43 -9.52 -13.90
N PHE A 378 4.06 -8.41 -13.27
CA PHE A 378 3.35 -8.34 -11.98
C PHE A 378 4.12 -8.83 -10.75
N THR A 379 5.38 -9.26 -10.87
CA THR A 379 6.22 -9.60 -9.72
C THR A 379 7.19 -8.47 -9.39
N ILE A 380 7.51 -8.33 -8.11
CA ILE A 380 8.61 -7.44 -7.68
C ILE A 380 9.88 -8.26 -7.72
N ASP A 381 10.81 -7.86 -8.58
CA ASP A 381 12.16 -8.42 -8.59
C ASP A 381 13.01 -7.68 -7.56
N SER A 382 13.74 -8.43 -6.73
CA SER A 382 14.62 -7.89 -5.69
C SER A 382 16.06 -8.19 -6.06
N LEU A 383 16.87 -7.16 -6.22
CA LEU A 383 18.28 -7.24 -6.57
C LEU A 383 19.11 -6.51 -5.50
N LEU A 384 19.97 -7.22 -4.80
CA LEU A 384 20.95 -6.59 -3.92
C LEU A 384 22.16 -6.17 -4.73
N ILE A 385 22.40 -4.86 -4.84
CA ILE A 385 23.64 -4.34 -5.42
C ILE A 385 24.71 -4.39 -4.32
N PRO A 386 25.73 -5.26 -4.45
CA PRO A 386 26.72 -5.46 -3.40
C PRO A 386 27.61 -4.23 -3.26
N ARG A 387 28.27 -4.10 -2.11
CA ARG A 387 29.22 -3.02 -1.85
C ARG A 387 30.44 -3.06 -2.78
N THR A 388 30.93 -4.25 -3.09
CA THR A 388 32.06 -4.44 -4.01
C THR A 388 31.52 -4.77 -5.39
N LEU A 389 31.89 -3.97 -6.39
CA LEU A 389 31.37 -4.05 -7.75
C LEU A 389 32.50 -4.27 -8.74
N ALA A 390 32.28 -5.13 -9.72
CA ALA A 390 33.12 -5.17 -10.90
C ALA A 390 32.76 -4.00 -11.83
N ALA A 391 33.77 -3.28 -12.31
CA ALA A 391 33.63 -2.23 -13.29
C ALA A 391 34.68 -2.41 -14.39
N THR A 392 34.21 -2.65 -15.61
CA THR A 392 35.09 -2.74 -16.79
C THR A 392 35.38 -1.34 -17.33
N SER A 393 36.66 -0.95 -17.34
CA SER A 393 37.11 0.33 -17.93
C SER A 393 37.04 0.28 -19.45
N ALA A 394 37.02 1.44 -20.11
CA ALA A 394 37.07 1.56 -21.57
C ALA A 394 38.30 0.87 -22.19
N ASP A 395 39.36 0.69 -21.41
CA ASP A 395 40.61 0.00 -21.81
C ASP A 395 40.54 -1.54 -21.67
N GLY A 396 39.37 -2.10 -21.31
CA GLY A 396 39.14 -3.56 -21.23
C GLY A 396 39.59 -4.23 -19.92
N GLY A 397 40.13 -3.47 -18.96
CA GLY A 397 40.48 -3.98 -17.64
C GLY A 397 39.29 -4.00 -16.68
N THR A 398 38.96 -5.16 -16.12
CA THR A 398 38.00 -5.30 -15.01
C THR A 398 38.68 -4.88 -13.70
N ARG A 399 38.12 -3.89 -13.01
CA ARG A 399 38.56 -3.47 -11.67
C ARG A 399 37.44 -3.65 -10.67
N GLN A 400 37.80 -4.01 -9.43
CA GLN A 400 36.87 -3.96 -8.30
C GLN A 400 36.80 -2.52 -7.79
N VAL A 401 35.57 -2.01 -7.61
CA VAL A 401 35.28 -0.66 -7.11
C VAL A 401 34.32 -0.75 -5.93
N ASP A 402 34.43 0.19 -4.98
CA ASP A 402 33.52 0.28 -3.85
C ASP A 402 32.33 1.18 -4.20
N LEU A 403 31.11 0.67 -3.93
CA LEU A 403 29.85 1.33 -4.25
C LEU A 403 29.75 2.73 -3.63
N PHE A 404 30.17 2.91 -2.38
CA PHE A 404 29.99 4.19 -1.69
C PHE A 404 31.14 5.17 -1.96
N THR A 405 32.33 4.65 -2.23
CA THR A 405 33.54 5.46 -2.40
C THR A 405 33.72 5.89 -3.87
N ASP A 406 33.47 4.98 -4.81
CA ASP A 406 33.76 5.19 -6.23
C ASP A 406 32.51 5.49 -7.07
N ILE A 407 31.36 4.92 -6.72
CA ILE A 407 30.10 5.05 -7.49
C ILE A 407 29.19 6.14 -6.91
N VAL A 408 28.96 6.18 -5.60
CA VAL A 408 28.15 7.22 -4.97
C VAL A 408 28.95 8.54 -4.94
N SER A 409 28.34 9.62 -5.44
CA SER A 409 28.95 10.95 -5.45
C SER A 409 28.01 11.97 -4.79
N GLY A 410 28.45 12.57 -3.68
CA GLY A 410 27.64 13.54 -2.93
C GLY A 410 26.32 12.95 -2.39
N GLY A 411 26.34 11.67 -2.01
CA GLY A 411 25.13 10.94 -1.56
C GLY A 411 24.13 10.63 -2.69
N ARG A 412 24.56 10.69 -3.95
CA ARG A 412 23.74 10.37 -5.12
C ARG A 412 24.32 9.22 -5.93
N VAL A 413 23.42 8.40 -6.47
CA VAL A 413 23.75 7.29 -7.38
C VAL A 413 22.71 7.19 -8.47
N GLU A 414 23.14 6.81 -9.68
CA GLU A 414 22.22 6.52 -10.77
C GLU A 414 22.10 5.01 -10.98
N VAL A 415 20.88 4.53 -11.12
CA VAL A 415 20.57 3.15 -11.50
C VAL A 415 20.04 3.16 -12.93
N VAL A 416 20.70 2.46 -13.84
CA VAL A 416 20.40 2.41 -15.27
C VAL A 416 19.79 1.06 -15.59
N LEU A 417 18.54 1.06 -16.04
CA LEU A 417 17.82 -0.11 -16.53
C LEU A 417 17.83 -0.14 -18.05
N GLN A 418 18.15 -1.30 -18.63
CA GLN A 418 18.03 -1.57 -20.06
C GLN A 418 17.28 -2.88 -20.33
N CYS A 419 16.46 -2.87 -21.38
CA CYS A 419 15.87 -4.08 -21.95
C CYS A 419 16.87 -4.68 -22.95
N LEU A 420 17.15 -5.98 -22.85
CA LEU A 420 18.16 -6.61 -23.70
C LEU A 420 17.56 -7.26 -24.94
N GLU A 421 16.29 -7.64 -24.90
CA GLU A 421 15.66 -8.38 -25.99
C GLU A 421 15.15 -7.46 -27.11
N PRO A 422 15.65 -7.61 -28.35
CA PRO A 422 15.17 -6.84 -29.48
C PRO A 422 13.67 -6.99 -29.70
N ALA A 423 13.02 -5.90 -30.14
CA ALA A 423 11.57 -5.82 -30.38
C ALA A 423 10.67 -6.07 -29.16
N GLN A 424 11.22 -6.13 -27.94
CA GLN A 424 10.48 -6.16 -26.69
C GLN A 424 10.66 -4.84 -25.94
N TYR A 425 9.71 -4.49 -25.08
CA TYR A 425 9.72 -3.20 -24.39
C TYR A 425 9.52 -3.36 -22.89
N TYR A 426 10.28 -2.59 -22.10
CA TYR A 426 10.07 -2.47 -20.67
C TYR A 426 9.32 -1.19 -20.33
N GLY A 427 8.13 -1.34 -19.77
CA GLY A 427 7.31 -0.26 -19.24
C GLY A 427 7.63 -0.01 -17.78
N VAL A 428 8.02 1.22 -17.47
CA VAL A 428 8.41 1.64 -16.13
C VAL A 428 7.88 3.03 -15.81
N ALA A 429 7.70 3.30 -14.52
CA ALA A 429 7.40 4.61 -13.97
C ALA A 429 8.30 4.91 -12.78
N GLN A 430 8.29 6.15 -12.31
CA GLN A 430 9.19 6.58 -11.24
C GLN A 430 9.06 5.73 -9.97
N ALA A 431 7.83 5.35 -9.58
CA ALA A 431 7.59 4.58 -8.37
C ALA A 431 7.85 3.06 -8.53
N ASP A 432 8.09 2.58 -9.75
CA ASP A 432 8.31 1.15 -10.02
C ASP A 432 9.72 0.69 -9.60
N PHE A 433 10.67 1.61 -9.39
CA PHE A 433 12.01 1.34 -8.87
C PHE A 433 12.24 2.11 -7.57
N TYR A 434 12.64 1.42 -6.52
CA TYR A 434 13.01 2.05 -5.27
C TYR A 434 14.08 1.27 -4.53
N LEU A 435 14.85 1.99 -3.71
CA LEU A 435 15.76 1.38 -2.77
C LEU A 435 15.02 1.11 -1.47
N ARG A 436 15.12 -0.10 -0.95
CA ARG A 436 14.49 -0.46 0.32
C ARG A 436 15.34 0.05 1.47
N SER A 437 15.01 1.24 1.98
CA SER A 437 15.66 1.83 3.17
C SER A 437 15.36 1.06 4.48
N GLY A 438 14.37 0.17 4.45
CA GLY A 438 14.01 -0.69 5.57
C GLY A 438 12.59 -1.25 5.45
N SER A 439 12.16 -1.98 6.49
CA SER A 439 10.78 -2.48 6.63
C SER A 439 10.10 -1.85 7.85
N GLY A 440 8.84 -1.46 7.68
CA GLY A 440 7.91 -1.22 8.78
C GLY A 440 7.16 -2.48 9.17
N THR A 441 6.32 -2.39 10.19
CA THR A 441 5.49 -3.51 10.62
C THR A 441 4.23 -3.61 9.77
N PHE A 442 3.86 -4.84 9.40
CA PHE A 442 2.61 -5.13 8.70
C PHE A 442 1.39 -4.59 9.45
N VAL A 443 1.35 -4.80 10.77
CA VAL A 443 0.24 -4.43 11.65
C VAL A 443 -0.06 -2.94 11.55
N LEU A 444 0.96 -2.08 11.57
CA LEU A 444 0.76 -0.63 11.45
C LEU A 444 0.25 -0.26 10.05
N ASN A 445 0.73 -0.92 9.00
CA ASN A 445 0.27 -0.63 7.64
C ASN A 445 -1.19 -1.06 7.45
N TYR A 446 -1.56 -2.25 7.94
CA TYR A 446 -2.94 -2.73 7.95
C TYR A 446 -3.85 -1.81 8.76
N ALA A 447 -3.41 -1.35 9.94
CA ALA A 447 -4.15 -0.39 10.75
C ALA A 447 -4.38 0.95 10.02
N LYS A 448 -3.39 1.43 9.23
CA LYS A 448 -3.57 2.60 8.36
C LYS A 448 -4.63 2.36 7.28
N SER A 449 -4.69 1.15 6.70
CA SER A 449 -5.76 0.79 5.76
C SER A 449 -7.14 0.80 6.44
N CYS A 450 -7.25 0.25 7.65
CA CYS A 450 -8.48 0.34 8.44
C CYS A 450 -8.84 1.80 8.76
N LEU A 451 -7.86 2.66 9.07
CA LEU A 451 -8.10 4.09 9.28
C LEU A 451 -8.62 4.77 8.00
N GLY A 452 -8.13 4.37 6.83
CA GLY A 452 -8.69 4.80 5.55
C GLY A 452 -10.17 4.42 5.39
N ILE A 453 -10.52 3.17 5.73
CA ILE A 453 -11.92 2.72 5.74
C ILE A 453 -12.75 3.53 6.75
N TRP A 454 -12.19 3.83 7.93
CA TRP A 454 -12.86 4.64 8.94
C TRP A 454 -13.23 6.03 8.39
N PHE A 455 -12.33 6.71 7.67
CA PHE A 455 -12.65 7.98 7.02
C PHE A 455 -13.77 7.86 5.99
N SER A 456 -13.77 6.80 5.17
CA SER A 456 -14.86 6.53 4.22
C SER A 456 -16.20 6.36 4.94
N VAL A 457 -16.20 5.63 6.05
CA VAL A 457 -17.39 5.41 6.89
C VAL A 457 -17.91 6.72 7.48
N GLN A 458 -17.03 7.58 8.00
CA GLN A 458 -17.45 8.90 8.51
C GLN A 458 -17.98 9.81 7.41
N GLY A 459 -17.40 9.76 6.20
CA GLY A 459 -17.88 10.48 5.03
C GLY A 459 -19.30 10.06 4.65
N VAL A 460 -19.55 8.74 4.55
CA VAL A 460 -20.88 8.18 4.25
C VAL A 460 -21.90 8.56 5.32
N HIS A 461 -21.54 8.44 6.60
CA HIS A 461 -22.39 8.81 7.72
C HIS A 461 -22.79 10.29 7.68
N SER A 462 -21.83 11.17 7.42
CA SER A 462 -22.06 12.62 7.38
C SER A 462 -22.90 13.06 6.18
N ALA A 463 -22.85 12.33 5.06
CA ALA A 463 -23.67 12.62 3.88
C ALA A 463 -25.13 12.13 4.00
N ALA A 464 -25.40 11.21 4.93
CA ALA A 464 -26.70 10.57 5.08
C ALA A 464 -27.58 11.18 6.19
N LEU A 465 -27.02 12.07 7.01
CA LEU A 465 -27.70 12.89 8.03
C LEU A 465 -28.05 14.26 7.47
#